data_AF-A0A3S4C7Z4-F1
#
_entry.id   AF-A0A3S4C7Z4-F1
#
_cell.length_a   1.000
_cell.length_b   1.000
_cell.length_c   1.000
_cell.angle_alpha   90.00
_cell.angle_beta   90.00
_cell.angle_gamma   90.00
#
_symmetry.space_group_name_H-M   'P 1'
#
loop_
_entity.id
_entity.type
_entity.pdbx_description
1 polymer ?
#
loop_
_entity_poly.entity_id
_entity_poly.type
_entity_poly.pdbx_seq_one_letter_code
_entity_poly.pdbx_strand_id
1 'polypeptide(L)'
;MDARDRLERAAAEVIVIMKGIPELADASVAVIGGLALWKYIRNGRTTQDVDFIINIDSAPQSVKSKLLALPDSPFVQQAQLFLYKDSQGHYIQIDITPAWQSPYLPAAAKKLRTIPAGSVPYISPIDLLIFKMNSCGLRAQVAKRSVDANDAEMLIAAMGTPLNLTAQQQELVEPRIADVVSFGSKTEEWWRQNLGLPAKGPSADDYWTWSEEYQNWYHLNDDGTYEWASQGDSSSAGPSQKPKKSSKSSGKGKRR
;
A
#
# COMPACT_ATOMS: atom_id res chain seq x y z
N MET A 1 -12.26 -26.59 -16.36
CA MET A 1 -12.42 -25.18 -15.97
C MET A 1 -11.20 -24.79 -15.15
N ASP A 2 -10.43 -23.78 -15.54
CA ASP A 2 -9.31 -23.32 -14.71
C ASP A 2 -9.82 -22.75 -13.38
N ALA A 3 -9.02 -22.87 -12.32
CA ALA A 3 -9.39 -22.42 -10.98
C ALA A 3 -9.67 -20.92 -10.94
N ARG A 4 -8.89 -20.11 -11.68
CA ARG A 4 -9.13 -18.68 -11.81
C ARG A 4 -10.47 -18.38 -12.49
N ASP A 5 -10.75 -19.06 -13.61
CA ASP A 5 -12.00 -18.85 -14.35
C ASP A 5 -13.21 -19.20 -13.48
N ARG A 6 -13.09 -20.19 -12.58
CA ARG A 6 -14.13 -20.49 -11.57
C ARG A 6 -14.35 -19.32 -10.61
N LEU A 7 -13.29 -18.73 -10.08
CA LEU A 7 -13.40 -17.57 -9.20
C LEU A 7 -13.95 -16.33 -9.93
N GLU A 8 -13.55 -16.10 -11.18
CA GLU A 8 -14.05 -14.99 -12.00
C GLU A 8 -15.55 -15.14 -12.33
N ARG A 9 -16.02 -16.37 -12.63
CA ARG A 9 -17.45 -16.64 -12.76
C ARG A 9 -18.20 -16.46 -11.45
N ALA A 10 -17.69 -17.00 -10.34
CA ALA A 10 -18.30 -16.82 -9.03
C ALA A 10 -18.42 -15.33 -8.68
N ALA A 11 -17.39 -14.53 -8.96
CA ALA A 11 -17.44 -13.09 -8.75
C ALA A 11 -18.56 -12.44 -9.58
N ALA A 12 -18.68 -12.79 -10.86
CA ALA A 12 -19.74 -12.27 -11.73
C ALA A 12 -21.16 -12.70 -11.27
N GLU A 13 -21.32 -13.95 -10.84
CA GLU A 13 -22.59 -14.48 -10.32
C GLU A 13 -23.00 -13.80 -9.01
N VAL A 14 -22.06 -13.63 -8.08
CA VAL A 14 -22.27 -12.90 -6.81
C VAL A 14 -22.64 -11.44 -7.08
N ILE A 15 -22.01 -10.78 -8.07
CA ILE A 15 -22.39 -9.43 -8.51
C ILE A 15 -23.83 -9.39 -9.04
N VAL A 16 -24.23 -10.36 -9.87
CA VAL A 16 -25.60 -10.45 -10.40
C VAL A 16 -26.61 -10.64 -9.27
N ILE A 17 -26.29 -11.46 -8.26
CA ILE A 17 -27.16 -11.65 -7.10
C ILE A 17 -27.26 -10.37 -6.27
N MET A 18 -26.13 -9.72 -5.96
CA MET A 18 -26.13 -8.43 -5.26
C MET A 18 -26.93 -7.37 -6.02
N LYS A 19 -26.82 -7.34 -7.35
CA LYS A 19 -27.58 -6.43 -8.22
C LYS A 19 -29.10 -6.66 -8.14
N GLY A 20 -29.53 -7.89 -7.87
CA GLY A 20 -30.95 -8.24 -7.70
C GLY A 20 -31.55 -7.76 -6.38
N ILE A 21 -30.73 -7.30 -5.42
CA ILE A 21 -31.18 -6.79 -4.12
C ILE A 21 -31.38 -5.26 -4.25
N PRO A 22 -32.63 -4.75 -4.18
CA PRO A 22 -32.93 -3.33 -4.43
C PRO A 22 -32.08 -2.37 -3.60
N GLU A 23 -31.84 -2.70 -2.33
CA GLU A 23 -31.10 -1.86 -1.39
C GLU A 23 -29.59 -1.82 -1.66
N LEU A 24 -29.07 -2.74 -2.48
CA LEU A 24 -27.68 -2.76 -2.89
C LEU A 24 -27.49 -2.16 -4.29
N ALA A 25 -28.56 -1.95 -5.07
CA ALA A 25 -28.45 -1.64 -6.51
C ALA A 25 -27.67 -0.36 -6.84
N ASP A 26 -27.61 0.62 -5.93
CA ASP A 26 -26.81 1.85 -6.08
C ASP A 26 -25.38 1.76 -5.55
N ALA A 27 -25.04 0.70 -4.79
CA ALA A 27 -23.71 0.52 -4.26
C ALA A 27 -22.71 0.23 -5.40
N SER A 28 -21.52 0.78 -5.27
CA SER A 28 -20.39 0.57 -6.16
C SER A 28 -19.51 -0.55 -5.63
N VAL A 29 -19.12 -1.46 -6.51
CA VAL A 29 -18.34 -2.65 -6.19
C VAL A 29 -17.14 -2.80 -7.13
N ALA A 30 -16.04 -3.31 -6.60
CA ALA A 30 -14.91 -3.84 -7.38
C ALA A 30 -14.39 -5.13 -6.77
N VAL A 31 -13.85 -6.02 -7.60
CA VAL A 31 -13.02 -7.14 -7.16
C VAL A 31 -11.61 -6.64 -6.88
N ILE A 32 -11.11 -6.97 -5.70
CA ILE A 32 -9.77 -6.63 -5.22
C ILE A 32 -8.99 -7.91 -4.86
N GLY A 33 -7.88 -7.75 -4.12
CA GLY A 33 -7.22 -8.87 -3.45
C GLY A 33 -6.56 -9.89 -4.40
N GLY A 34 -6.58 -11.17 -3.99
CA GLY A 34 -5.81 -12.22 -4.66
C GLY A 34 -6.27 -12.50 -6.09
N LEU A 35 -7.58 -12.43 -6.35
CA LEU A 35 -8.13 -12.68 -7.69
C LEU A 35 -7.76 -11.56 -8.66
N ALA A 36 -7.76 -10.30 -8.20
CA ALA A 36 -7.30 -9.17 -9.00
C ALA A 36 -5.81 -9.28 -9.32
N LEU A 37 -4.97 -9.70 -8.37
CA LEU A 37 -3.55 -9.96 -8.61
C LEU A 37 -3.35 -11.04 -9.69
N TRP A 38 -4.05 -12.16 -9.57
CA TRP A 38 -3.94 -13.29 -10.52
C TRP A 38 -4.46 -12.94 -11.92
N LYS A 39 -5.31 -11.90 -12.05
CA LYS A 39 -5.68 -11.32 -13.33
C LYS A 39 -4.47 -10.69 -14.03
N TYR A 40 -3.69 -9.89 -13.30
CA TYR A 40 -2.59 -9.12 -13.86
C TYR A 40 -1.29 -9.92 -13.95
N ILE A 41 -1.07 -10.86 -13.03
CA ILE A 41 0.15 -11.67 -12.95
C ILE A 41 -0.23 -13.14 -13.10
N ARG A 42 -0.41 -13.58 -14.35
CA ARG A 42 -0.94 -14.91 -14.68
C ARG A 42 -0.11 -16.08 -14.15
N ASN A 43 1.21 -15.90 -14.10
CA ASN A 43 2.17 -16.91 -13.64
C ASN A 43 2.57 -16.72 -12.16
N GLY A 44 1.87 -15.84 -11.44
CA GLY A 44 2.12 -15.55 -10.04
C GLY A 44 1.37 -16.48 -9.09
N ARG A 45 1.28 -16.06 -7.83
CA ARG A 45 0.52 -16.74 -6.78
C ARG A 45 -0.97 -16.84 -7.14
N THR A 46 -1.57 -17.98 -6.83
CA THR A 46 -3.01 -18.22 -6.97
C THR A 46 -3.79 -17.85 -5.71
N THR A 47 -5.11 -17.80 -5.79
CA THR A 47 -6.00 -17.58 -4.64
C THR A 47 -7.17 -18.56 -4.65
N GLN A 48 -7.90 -18.67 -3.54
CA GLN A 48 -9.07 -19.56 -3.41
C GLN A 48 -10.38 -18.81 -3.08
N ASP A 49 -10.28 -17.51 -2.90
CA ASP A 49 -11.31 -16.57 -2.44
C ASP A 49 -11.56 -15.45 -3.47
N VAL A 50 -12.68 -14.78 -3.30
CA VAL A 50 -13.02 -13.56 -4.03
C VAL A 50 -13.18 -12.43 -3.03
N ASP A 51 -12.33 -11.42 -3.12
CA ASP A 51 -12.40 -10.21 -2.31
C ASP A 51 -13.16 -9.11 -3.06
N PHE A 52 -14.15 -8.52 -2.41
CA PHE A 52 -14.87 -7.35 -2.89
C PHE A 52 -14.62 -6.14 -2.00
N ILE A 53 -14.46 -4.97 -2.61
CA ILE A 53 -14.73 -3.70 -1.94
C ILE A 53 -16.12 -3.21 -2.34
N ILE A 54 -16.89 -2.69 -1.37
CA ILE A 54 -18.21 -2.11 -1.61
C ILE A 54 -18.38 -0.83 -0.78
N ASN A 55 -19.00 0.20 -1.34
CA ASN A 55 -19.21 1.49 -0.67
C ASN A 55 -20.48 1.50 0.22
N ILE A 56 -20.62 0.50 1.07
CA ILE A 56 -21.68 0.43 2.07
C ILE A 56 -21.03 0.49 3.44
N ASP A 57 -21.34 1.52 4.22
CA ASP A 57 -20.71 1.77 5.52
C ASP A 57 -20.91 0.62 6.52
N SER A 58 -22.06 -0.06 6.43
CA SER A 58 -22.41 -1.22 7.26
C SER A 58 -21.89 -2.56 6.72
N ALA A 59 -21.11 -2.56 5.63
CA ALA A 59 -20.44 -3.75 5.13
C ALA A 59 -19.29 -4.19 6.07
N PRO A 60 -19.01 -5.50 6.18
CA PRO A 60 -19.60 -6.60 5.42
C PRO A 60 -20.97 -7.07 5.92
N GLN A 61 -21.34 -6.76 7.15
CA GLN A 61 -22.45 -7.43 7.83
C GLN A 61 -23.81 -7.18 7.17
N SER A 62 -24.12 -5.94 6.80
CA SER A 62 -25.40 -5.64 6.14
C SER A 62 -25.57 -6.34 4.79
N VAL A 63 -24.47 -6.48 4.02
CA VAL A 63 -24.46 -7.17 2.74
C VAL A 63 -24.61 -8.68 2.94
N LYS A 64 -23.82 -9.27 3.85
CA LYS A 64 -23.91 -10.71 4.17
C LYS A 64 -25.31 -11.10 4.65
N SER A 65 -25.90 -10.34 5.56
CA SER A 65 -27.25 -10.61 6.07
C SER A 65 -28.31 -10.59 4.96
N LYS A 66 -28.22 -9.66 4.00
CA LYS A 66 -29.14 -9.61 2.85
C LYS A 66 -28.95 -10.81 1.92
N LEU A 67 -27.71 -11.20 1.65
CA LEU A 67 -27.41 -12.36 0.82
C LEU A 67 -27.89 -13.67 1.46
N LEU A 68 -27.73 -13.84 2.78
CA LEU A 68 -28.22 -15.00 3.53
C LEU A 68 -29.75 -15.07 3.60
N ALA A 69 -30.43 -13.92 3.59
CA ALA A 69 -31.89 -13.82 3.68
C ALA A 69 -32.63 -14.08 2.35
N LEU A 70 -31.91 -14.29 1.24
CA LEU A 70 -32.52 -14.62 -0.04
C LEU A 70 -33.26 -15.98 0.03
N PRO A 71 -34.42 -16.13 -0.64
CA PRO A 71 -35.02 -17.43 -0.87
C PRO A 71 -34.02 -18.36 -1.57
N ASP A 72 -33.89 -19.60 -1.08
CA ASP A 72 -32.93 -20.59 -1.60
C ASP A 72 -31.51 -20.03 -1.75
N SER A 73 -31.08 -19.22 -0.77
CA SER A 73 -29.80 -18.52 -0.82
C SER A 73 -28.64 -19.48 -1.15
N PRO A 74 -27.82 -19.19 -2.17
CA PRO A 74 -26.60 -19.94 -2.43
C PRO A 74 -25.49 -19.58 -1.44
N PHE A 75 -25.74 -18.68 -0.49
CA PHE A 75 -24.77 -18.24 0.51
C PHE A 75 -24.95 -18.96 1.83
N VAL A 76 -23.83 -19.32 2.45
CA VAL A 76 -23.81 -19.89 3.80
C VAL A 76 -22.71 -19.23 4.63
N GLN A 77 -22.98 -19.03 5.92
CA GLN A 77 -21.97 -18.61 6.89
C GLN A 77 -21.53 -19.85 7.69
N GLN A 78 -20.24 -20.18 7.64
CA GLN A 78 -19.64 -21.28 8.39
C GLN A 78 -18.50 -20.74 9.26
N ALA A 79 -18.75 -20.64 10.57
CA ALA A 79 -17.86 -19.94 11.50
C ALA A 79 -17.51 -18.53 10.97
N GLN A 80 -16.24 -18.27 10.66
CA GLN A 80 -15.78 -16.97 10.12
C GLN A 80 -15.89 -16.87 8.60
N LEU A 81 -16.14 -17.97 7.90
CA LEU A 81 -16.17 -18.03 6.44
C LEU A 81 -17.56 -17.70 5.90
N PHE A 82 -17.61 -16.76 4.96
CA PHE A 82 -18.80 -16.50 4.16
C PHE A 82 -18.61 -17.13 2.79
N LEU A 83 -19.44 -18.12 2.46
CA LEU A 83 -19.24 -18.97 1.30
C LEU A 83 -20.39 -18.81 0.30
N TYR A 84 -20.06 -18.73 -0.98
CA TYR A 84 -20.97 -18.85 -2.10
C TYR A 84 -20.90 -20.29 -2.65
N LYS A 85 -22.05 -20.92 -2.86
CA LYS A 85 -22.18 -22.22 -3.50
C LYS A 85 -22.49 -22.02 -4.99
N ASP A 86 -21.57 -22.44 -5.85
CA ASP A 86 -21.77 -22.37 -7.31
C ASP A 86 -22.81 -23.40 -7.80
N SER A 87 -23.22 -23.29 -9.07
CA SER A 87 -24.19 -24.21 -9.69
C SER A 87 -23.72 -25.67 -9.76
N GLN A 88 -22.44 -25.94 -9.55
CA GLN A 88 -21.84 -27.28 -9.50
C GLN A 88 -21.69 -27.80 -8.07
N GLY A 89 -22.09 -27.01 -7.07
CA GLY A 89 -22.05 -27.35 -5.66
C GLY A 89 -20.73 -27.06 -4.95
N HIS A 90 -19.78 -26.37 -5.58
CA HIS A 90 -18.53 -25.97 -4.94
C HIS A 90 -18.73 -24.76 -4.05
N TYR A 91 -18.06 -24.75 -2.89
CA TYR A 91 -18.01 -23.60 -2.01
C TYR A 91 -16.81 -22.72 -2.32
N ILE A 92 -17.06 -21.41 -2.48
CA ILE A 92 -16.06 -20.38 -2.76
C ILE A 92 -16.19 -19.31 -1.68
N GLN A 93 -15.07 -18.97 -1.04
CA GLN A 93 -15.06 -17.93 -0.03
C GLN A 93 -15.25 -16.56 -0.68
N ILE A 94 -16.19 -15.79 -0.14
CA ILE A 94 -16.48 -14.42 -0.53
C ILE A 94 -16.15 -13.51 0.64
N ASP A 95 -15.13 -12.69 0.46
CA ASP A 95 -14.75 -11.67 1.43
C ASP A 95 -15.22 -10.30 0.96
N ILE A 96 -15.83 -9.55 1.88
CA ILE A 96 -16.28 -8.19 1.63
C ILE A 96 -15.48 -7.31 2.56
N THR A 97 -14.60 -6.50 2.00
CA THR A 97 -13.74 -5.58 2.74
C THR A 97 -14.56 -4.37 3.19
N PRO A 98 -14.60 -4.05 4.50
CA PRO A 98 -15.18 -2.81 4.98
C PRO A 98 -14.50 -1.59 4.35
N ALA A 99 -15.27 -0.53 4.10
CA ALA A 99 -14.73 0.71 3.53
C ALA A 99 -13.55 1.29 4.35
N TRP A 100 -13.63 1.21 5.68
CA TRP A 100 -12.60 1.73 6.58
C TRP A 100 -11.25 0.98 6.53
N GLN A 101 -11.21 -0.25 5.99
CA GLN A 101 -9.96 -1.00 5.79
C GLN A 101 -9.26 -0.64 4.48
N SER A 102 -9.98 0.00 3.56
CA SER A 102 -9.46 0.40 2.26
C SER A 102 -9.03 1.87 2.30
N PRO A 103 -7.92 2.26 1.64
CA PRO A 103 -7.46 3.65 1.67
C PRO A 103 -8.45 4.61 0.99
N TYR A 104 -9.21 4.11 0.01
CA TYR A 104 -10.25 4.83 -0.72
C TYR A 104 -11.12 3.81 -1.49
N LEU A 105 -12.20 4.25 -2.14
CA LEU A 105 -12.93 3.45 -3.12
C LEU A 105 -12.23 3.61 -4.50
N PRO A 106 -11.77 2.52 -5.16
CA PRO A 106 -11.02 2.65 -6.40
C PRO A 106 -11.92 3.17 -7.53
N ALA A 107 -11.35 3.94 -8.46
CA ALA A 107 -12.09 4.51 -9.59
C ALA A 107 -12.72 3.45 -10.50
N ALA A 108 -12.17 2.23 -10.49
CA ALA A 108 -12.71 1.10 -11.23
C ALA A 108 -13.99 0.49 -10.61
N ALA A 109 -14.35 0.86 -9.37
CA ALA A 109 -15.60 0.41 -8.75
C ALA A 109 -16.80 0.93 -9.53
N LYS A 110 -17.75 0.03 -9.82
CA LYS A 110 -18.93 0.34 -10.63
C LYS A 110 -20.19 0.11 -9.83
N LYS A 111 -21.19 0.99 -10.02
CA LYS A 111 -22.53 0.80 -9.46
C LYS A 111 -23.11 -0.55 -9.89
N LEU A 112 -23.62 -1.33 -8.95
CA LEU A 112 -24.14 -2.67 -9.18
C LEU A 112 -25.17 -2.71 -10.32
N ARG A 113 -26.11 -1.76 -10.35
CA ARG A 113 -27.12 -1.67 -11.41
C ARG A 113 -26.54 -1.53 -12.83
N THR A 114 -25.36 -0.94 -12.99
CA THR A 114 -24.78 -0.66 -14.31
C THR A 114 -23.84 -1.75 -14.80
N ILE A 115 -23.47 -2.72 -13.96
CA ILE A 115 -22.57 -3.81 -14.34
C ILE A 115 -23.33 -4.79 -15.25
N PRO A 116 -22.82 -5.09 -16.47
CA PRO A 116 -23.40 -6.11 -17.33
C PRO A 116 -23.27 -7.51 -16.71
N ALA A 117 -24.23 -8.39 -16.98
CA ALA A 117 -24.14 -9.78 -16.54
C ALA A 117 -22.87 -10.45 -17.11
N GLY A 118 -22.20 -11.26 -16.29
CA GLY A 118 -20.93 -11.91 -16.66
C GLY A 118 -19.70 -10.99 -16.64
N SER A 119 -19.84 -9.70 -16.32
CA SER A 119 -18.71 -8.78 -16.21
C SER A 119 -18.24 -8.60 -14.77
N VAL A 120 -16.91 -8.48 -14.58
CA VAL A 120 -16.29 -8.26 -13.28
C VAL A 120 -15.51 -6.93 -13.29
N PRO A 121 -15.89 -5.92 -12.47
CA PRO A 121 -15.11 -4.71 -12.31
C PRO A 121 -13.89 -4.99 -11.44
N TYR A 122 -12.72 -5.10 -12.05
CA TYR A 122 -11.46 -5.25 -11.31
C TYR A 122 -10.86 -3.90 -10.94
N ILE A 123 -10.32 -3.79 -9.73
CA ILE A 123 -9.42 -2.68 -9.33
C ILE A 123 -8.26 -2.52 -10.32
N SER A 124 -7.81 -1.30 -10.58
CA SER A 124 -6.68 -1.04 -11.48
C SER A 124 -5.35 -1.59 -10.90
N PRO A 125 -4.33 -1.88 -11.72
CA PRO A 125 -3.03 -2.33 -11.20
C PRO A 125 -2.37 -1.36 -10.22
N ILE A 126 -2.45 -0.05 -10.47
CA ILE A 126 -1.90 0.99 -9.59
C ILE A 126 -2.67 1.05 -8.27
N ASP A 127 -4.01 1.04 -8.31
CA ASP A 127 -4.81 1.02 -7.08
C ASP A 127 -4.57 -0.27 -6.29
N LEU A 128 -4.43 -1.41 -6.96
CA LEU A 128 -4.13 -2.69 -6.30
C LEU A 128 -2.77 -2.65 -5.61
N LEU A 129 -1.75 -2.05 -6.24
CA LEU A 129 -0.45 -1.82 -5.62
C LEU A 129 -0.60 -1.01 -4.33
N ILE A 130 -1.31 0.12 -4.37
CA ILE A 130 -1.52 0.99 -3.22
C ILE A 130 -2.26 0.23 -2.10
N PHE A 131 -3.27 -0.56 -2.45
CA PHE A 131 -4.02 -1.40 -1.51
C PHE A 131 -3.15 -2.48 -0.86
N LYS A 132 -2.21 -3.07 -1.61
CA LYS A 132 -1.27 -4.06 -1.09
C LYS A 132 -0.25 -3.43 -0.14
N MET A 133 0.32 -2.29 -0.51
CA MET A 133 1.16 -1.50 0.39
C MET A 133 0.43 -1.13 1.68
N ASN A 134 -0.83 -0.67 1.57
CA ASN A 134 -1.65 -0.33 2.73
C ASN A 134 -1.94 -1.55 3.62
N SER A 135 -2.29 -2.68 3.01
CA SER A 135 -2.61 -3.90 3.75
C SER A 135 -1.38 -4.43 4.50
N CYS A 136 -0.18 -4.32 3.93
CA CYS A 136 1.07 -4.71 4.56
C CYS A 136 1.26 -4.07 5.95
N GLY A 137 0.96 -2.77 6.11
CA GLY A 137 1.07 -2.08 7.40
C GLY A 137 -0.01 -2.46 8.41
N LEU A 138 -1.21 -2.85 7.95
CA LEU A 138 -2.39 -3.05 8.79
C LEU A 138 -2.61 -4.50 9.26
N ARG A 139 -2.01 -5.50 8.61
CA ARG A 139 -2.23 -6.91 8.98
C ARG A 139 -1.63 -7.22 10.35
N ALA A 140 -2.33 -7.98 11.19
CA ALA A 140 -1.77 -8.48 12.45
C ALA A 140 -0.74 -9.61 12.24
N GLN A 141 -0.90 -10.42 11.19
CA GLN A 141 -0.09 -11.60 10.94
C GLN A 141 1.11 -11.25 10.05
N VAL A 142 2.34 -11.49 10.53
CA VAL A 142 3.58 -11.25 9.78
C VAL A 142 3.58 -11.95 8.43
N ALA A 143 3.14 -13.22 8.37
CA ALA A 143 3.06 -13.96 7.11
C ALA A 143 2.16 -13.26 6.07
N LYS A 144 1.06 -12.62 6.51
CA LYS A 144 0.18 -11.87 5.61
C LYS A 144 0.81 -10.55 5.17
N ARG A 145 1.57 -9.89 6.05
CA ARG A 145 2.37 -8.69 5.69
C ARG A 145 3.37 -9.01 4.58
N SER A 146 4.14 -10.10 4.73
CA SER A 146 5.10 -10.53 3.72
C SER A 146 4.44 -10.90 2.40
N VAL A 147 3.27 -11.55 2.43
CA VAL A 147 2.49 -11.81 1.20
C VAL A 147 2.07 -10.50 0.53
N ASP A 148 1.56 -9.52 1.29
CA ASP A 148 1.13 -8.25 0.73
C ASP A 148 2.31 -7.43 0.18
N ALA A 149 3.48 -7.44 0.84
CA ALA A 149 4.71 -6.83 0.32
C ALA A 149 5.18 -7.50 -0.99
N ASN A 150 5.25 -8.84 -1.03
CA ASN A 150 5.64 -9.56 -2.24
C ASN A 150 4.65 -9.37 -3.40
N ASP A 151 3.35 -9.36 -3.11
CA ASP A 151 2.31 -9.07 -4.10
C ASP A 151 2.49 -7.64 -4.69
N ALA A 152 2.84 -6.66 -3.85
CA ALA A 152 3.15 -5.29 -4.28
C ALA A 152 4.41 -5.24 -5.17
N GLU A 153 5.47 -5.95 -4.80
CA GLU A 153 6.71 -6.03 -5.59
C GLU A 153 6.47 -6.65 -6.97
N MET A 154 5.68 -7.73 -7.04
CA MET A 154 5.34 -8.36 -8.31
C MET A 154 4.49 -7.43 -9.20
N LEU A 155 3.56 -6.67 -8.61
CA LEU A 155 2.75 -5.70 -9.36
C LEU A 155 3.60 -4.61 -9.99
N ILE A 156 4.46 -3.97 -9.21
CA ILE A 156 5.28 -2.87 -9.73
C ILE A 156 6.31 -3.37 -10.75
N ALA A 157 6.88 -4.57 -10.57
CA ALA A 157 7.76 -5.19 -11.55
C ALA A 157 7.06 -5.58 -12.86
N ALA A 158 5.75 -5.86 -12.82
CA ALA A 158 4.94 -6.14 -13.99
C ALA A 158 4.44 -4.87 -14.70
N MET A 159 4.63 -3.69 -14.10
CA MET A 159 4.29 -2.39 -14.68
C MET A 159 5.52 -1.71 -15.29
N GLY A 160 5.30 -0.81 -16.26
CA GLY A 160 6.39 0.04 -16.75
C GLY A 160 6.76 1.09 -15.70
N THR A 161 8.00 1.07 -15.21
CA THR A 161 8.50 1.98 -14.17
C THR A 161 9.47 3.03 -14.75
N PRO A 162 9.62 4.21 -14.11
CA PRO A 162 8.91 4.67 -12.91
C PRO A 162 7.41 4.91 -13.16
N LEU A 163 6.59 4.68 -12.13
CA LEU A 163 5.15 4.95 -12.20
C LEU A 163 4.89 6.46 -12.23
N ASN A 164 3.85 6.87 -12.96
CA ASN A 164 3.34 8.25 -12.93
C ASN A 164 2.16 8.33 -11.94
N LEU A 165 2.48 8.39 -10.64
CA LEU A 165 1.50 8.53 -9.58
C LEU A 165 0.98 9.98 -9.49
N THR A 166 -0.31 10.15 -9.20
CA THR A 166 -0.84 11.49 -8.86
C THR A 166 -0.30 11.95 -7.51
N ALA A 167 -0.33 13.26 -7.23
CA ALA A 167 0.10 13.80 -5.93
C ALA A 167 -0.62 13.11 -4.74
N GLN A 168 -1.93 12.87 -4.87
CA GLN A 168 -2.69 12.13 -3.87
C GLN A 168 -2.23 10.68 -3.71
N GLN A 169 -1.88 10.00 -4.80
CA GLN A 169 -1.35 8.65 -4.72
C GLN A 169 0.04 8.62 -4.07
N GLN A 170 0.88 9.63 -4.34
CA GLN A 170 2.20 9.78 -3.71
C GLN A 170 2.08 9.93 -2.19
N GLU A 171 1.21 10.82 -1.72
CA GLU A 171 0.91 11.01 -0.29
C GLU A 171 0.41 9.72 0.38
N LEU A 172 -0.31 8.88 -0.36
CA LEU A 172 -0.74 7.58 0.13
C LEU A 172 0.39 6.56 0.16
N VAL A 173 1.24 6.45 -0.86
CA VAL A 173 2.26 5.39 -0.89
C VAL A 173 3.46 5.69 0.01
N GLU A 174 3.85 6.96 0.15
CA GLU A 174 5.07 7.35 0.85
C GLU A 174 5.17 6.82 2.30
N PRO A 175 4.18 7.01 3.18
CA PRO A 175 4.25 6.48 4.54
C PRO A 175 4.23 4.94 4.62
N ARG A 176 3.86 4.25 3.53
CA ARG A 176 3.74 2.79 3.47
C ARG A 176 5.00 2.10 2.96
N ILE A 177 6.00 2.87 2.50
CA ILE A 177 7.27 2.32 2.00
C ILE A 177 7.98 1.54 3.11
N ALA A 178 8.04 2.08 4.32
CA ALA A 178 8.71 1.44 5.45
C ALA A 178 8.12 0.05 5.75
N ASP A 179 6.80 -0.11 5.65
CA ASP A 179 6.14 -1.40 5.86
C ASP A 179 6.55 -2.41 4.78
N VAL A 180 6.46 -2.05 3.50
CA VAL A 180 6.81 -3.00 2.42
C VAL A 180 8.31 -3.31 2.36
N VAL A 181 9.18 -2.40 2.81
CA VAL A 181 10.60 -2.66 2.99
C VAL A 181 10.83 -3.65 4.14
N SER A 182 10.11 -3.48 5.26
CA SER A 182 10.27 -4.34 6.44
C SER A 182 9.84 -5.79 6.21
N PHE A 183 8.87 -6.02 5.32
CA PHE A 183 8.28 -7.34 5.09
C PHE A 183 8.54 -7.90 3.67
N GLY A 184 9.17 -7.13 2.79
CA GLY A 184 9.51 -7.49 1.42
C GLY A 184 10.99 -7.77 1.21
N SER A 185 11.39 -7.85 -0.06
CA SER A 185 12.76 -8.11 -0.51
C SER A 185 13.48 -6.87 -1.06
N LYS A 186 12.74 -5.80 -1.35
CA LYS A 186 13.26 -4.60 -2.01
C LYS A 186 13.61 -3.48 -1.02
N THR A 187 14.65 -2.73 -1.35
CA THR A 187 15.11 -1.60 -0.54
C THR A 187 14.20 -0.38 -0.70
N GLU A 188 14.32 0.57 0.22
CA GLU A 188 13.58 1.85 0.14
C GLU A 188 13.92 2.61 -1.15
N GLU A 189 15.18 2.63 -1.57
CA GLU A 189 15.61 3.30 -2.81
C GLU A 189 14.94 2.69 -4.03
N TRP A 190 14.86 1.36 -4.08
CA TRP A 190 14.18 0.65 -5.16
C TRP A 190 12.70 1.04 -5.22
N TRP A 191 12.02 1.10 -4.06
CA TRP A 191 10.63 1.49 -3.99
C TRP A 191 10.42 2.93 -4.47
N ARG A 192 11.21 3.88 -3.96
CA ARG A 192 11.11 5.30 -4.36
C ARG A 192 11.35 5.48 -5.86
N GLN A 193 12.39 4.86 -6.39
CA GLN A 193 12.70 4.91 -7.82
C GLN A 193 11.55 4.37 -8.67
N ASN A 194 11.01 3.19 -8.34
CA ASN A 194 9.96 2.57 -9.15
C ASN A 194 8.59 3.24 -8.97
N LEU A 195 8.31 3.86 -7.83
CA LEU A 195 7.10 4.65 -7.57
C LEU A 195 7.16 6.06 -8.16
N GLY A 196 8.31 6.48 -8.74
CA GLY A 196 8.50 7.83 -9.25
C GLY A 196 8.57 8.90 -8.15
N LEU A 197 9.00 8.51 -6.95
CA LEU A 197 9.17 9.39 -5.80
C LEU A 197 10.61 9.93 -5.76
N PRO A 198 10.82 11.13 -5.19
CA PRO A 198 12.16 11.60 -4.91
C PRO A 198 12.89 10.62 -3.99
N ALA A 199 14.22 10.55 -4.16
CA ALA A 199 15.08 9.86 -3.20
C ALA A 199 14.80 10.41 -1.79
N LYS A 200 14.87 9.53 -0.78
CA LYS A 200 14.79 9.99 0.60
C LYS A 200 15.97 10.92 0.83
N GLY A 201 15.68 12.17 1.21
CA GLY A 201 16.73 13.05 1.71
C GLY A 201 17.39 12.42 2.94
N PRO A 202 18.59 12.89 3.35
CA PRO A 202 19.17 12.47 4.61
C PRO A 202 18.12 12.63 5.72
N SER A 203 17.90 11.58 6.52
CA SER A 203 17.02 11.71 7.67
C SER A 203 17.58 12.78 8.61
N ALA A 204 16.76 13.40 9.46
CA ALA A 204 17.29 14.36 10.45
C ALA A 204 18.38 13.71 11.34
N ASP A 205 18.31 12.39 11.53
CA ASP A 205 19.29 11.60 12.27
C ASP A 205 20.58 11.34 11.45
N ASP A 206 20.50 11.31 10.12
CA ASP A 206 21.66 11.19 9.21
C ASP A 206 22.27 12.55 8.83
N TYR A 207 21.52 13.62 9.03
CA TYR A 207 21.95 14.98 8.75
C TYR A 207 23.00 15.45 9.77
N TRP A 208 22.77 15.16 11.05
CA TRP A 208 23.65 15.59 12.13
C TRP A 208 24.60 14.47 12.57
N THR A 209 25.89 14.77 12.64
CA THR A 209 26.93 13.93 13.24
C THR A 209 27.37 14.51 14.58
N TRP A 210 27.40 13.70 15.64
CA TRP A 210 27.91 14.13 16.94
C TRP A 210 29.45 14.23 16.90
N SER A 211 30.00 15.37 17.31
CA SER A 211 31.44 15.53 17.53
C SER A 211 31.78 15.41 19.00
N GLU A 212 32.58 14.40 19.37
CA GLU A 212 33.12 14.29 20.73
C GLU A 212 34.11 15.42 21.07
N GLU A 213 34.83 15.95 20.08
CA GLU A 213 35.81 17.02 20.29
C GLU A 213 35.12 18.34 20.67
N TYR A 214 34.01 18.67 20.00
CA TYR A 214 33.29 19.92 20.19
C TYR A 214 32.05 19.78 21.08
N GLN A 215 31.71 18.55 21.49
CA GLN A 215 30.51 18.20 22.25
C GLN A 215 29.25 18.85 21.63
N ASN A 216 29.14 18.78 20.31
CA ASN A 216 28.02 19.34 19.55
C ASN A 216 27.77 18.56 18.25
N TRP A 217 26.57 18.71 17.71
CA TRP A 217 26.16 18.15 16.42
C TRP A 217 26.60 19.06 15.26
N TYR A 218 27.10 18.45 14.17
CA TYR A 218 27.47 19.15 12.94
C TYR A 218 27.02 18.38 11.70
N HIS A 219 26.82 19.08 10.58
CA HIS A 219 26.61 18.49 9.25
C HIS A 219 27.77 18.89 8.35
N LEU A 220 28.30 17.96 7.54
CA LEU A 220 29.31 18.23 6.53
C LEU A 220 28.63 18.32 5.16
N ASN A 221 28.69 19.51 4.57
CA ASN A 221 28.16 19.79 3.24
C ASN A 221 29.05 19.17 2.15
N ASP A 222 28.48 18.95 0.97
CA ASP A 222 29.20 18.41 -0.21
C ASP A 222 30.37 19.30 -0.67
N ASP A 223 30.34 20.59 -0.34
CA ASP A 223 31.42 21.54 -0.65
C ASP A 223 32.58 21.53 0.37
N GLY A 224 32.52 20.61 1.35
CA GLY A 224 33.52 20.45 2.41
C GLY A 224 33.39 21.46 3.54
N THR A 225 32.38 22.32 3.54
CA THR A 225 32.04 23.17 4.70
C THR A 225 31.20 22.40 5.70
N TYR A 226 31.19 22.84 6.96
CA TYR A 226 30.32 22.27 7.98
C TYR A 226 29.42 23.34 8.60
N GLU A 227 28.24 22.91 9.04
CA GLU A 227 27.34 23.71 9.88
C GLU A 227 27.11 23.04 11.22
N TRP A 228 26.82 23.84 12.25
CA TRP A 228 26.65 23.37 13.63
C TRP A 228 25.19 23.50 14.05
N ALA A 229 24.71 22.53 14.82
CA ALA A 229 23.41 22.64 15.47
C ALA A 229 23.43 23.77 16.51
N SER A 230 22.30 24.47 16.64
CA SER A 230 22.13 25.46 17.71
C SER A 230 21.96 24.74 19.05
N GLN A 231 22.58 25.25 20.12
CA GLN A 231 22.61 24.57 21.42
C GLN A 231 21.19 24.30 21.94
N GLY A 232 20.80 23.02 21.97
CA GLY A 232 19.58 22.54 22.63
C GLY A 232 18.56 21.85 21.73
N ASP A 233 18.74 21.84 20.40
CA ASP A 233 17.79 21.18 19.50
C ASP A 233 18.48 20.53 18.30
N SER A 234 18.28 19.23 18.12
CA SER A 234 18.58 18.52 16.85
C SER A 234 17.70 19.00 15.68
N SER A 235 16.78 19.93 15.94
CA SER A 235 15.69 20.33 15.03
C SER A 235 15.70 21.81 14.61
N SER A 236 16.67 22.64 15.03
CA SER A 236 16.69 24.06 14.64
C SER A 236 18.09 24.59 14.26
N ALA A 237 18.25 24.94 12.97
CA ALA A 237 19.46 25.52 12.42
C ALA A 237 19.55 27.03 12.70
N GLY A 238 20.73 27.49 13.15
CA GLY A 238 21.12 28.91 13.20
C GLY A 238 22.26 29.19 12.21
N PRO A 239 22.44 30.44 11.73
CA PRO A 239 23.30 30.72 10.58
C PRO A 239 24.80 30.56 10.89
N SER A 240 25.48 29.95 9.91
CA SER A 240 26.91 29.63 9.81
C SER A 240 27.87 30.72 10.32
N GLN A 241 28.77 30.35 11.24
CA GLN A 241 29.97 31.14 11.58
C GLN A 241 31.20 30.55 10.88
N LYS A 242 31.85 31.35 10.02
CA LYS A 242 33.13 31.01 9.39
C LYS A 242 34.25 30.84 10.44
N PRO A 243 35.18 29.88 10.24
CA PRO A 243 36.22 29.59 11.21
C PRO A 243 37.25 30.73 11.32
N LYS A 244 37.54 31.14 12.56
CA LYS A 244 38.69 32.00 12.88
C LYS A 244 39.98 31.23 12.61
N LYS A 245 40.77 31.69 11.64
CA LYS A 245 42.14 31.22 11.40
C LYS A 245 42.97 31.38 12.68
N SER A 246 43.41 30.26 13.26
CA SER A 246 44.43 30.25 14.31
C SER A 246 45.79 30.57 13.71
N SER A 247 46.31 31.77 13.94
CA SER A 247 47.69 32.13 13.62
C SER A 247 48.64 31.45 14.60
N LYS A 248 49.41 30.47 14.12
CA LYS A 248 50.66 30.00 14.75
C LYS A 248 51.82 30.32 13.81
N SER A 249 52.79 31.12 14.29
CA SER A 249 54.24 31.06 14.08
C SER A 249 54.82 32.40 14.54
N SER A 250 56.03 32.58 15.06
CA SER A 250 57.14 31.72 15.45
C SER A 250 58.17 32.69 16.06
N GLY A 251 58.91 32.26 17.08
CA GLY A 251 59.97 33.07 17.68
C GLY A 251 61.16 33.33 16.76
N LYS A 252 61.85 34.44 17.04
CA LYS A 252 63.27 34.81 16.84
C LYS A 252 63.34 36.26 17.33
N GLY A 253 64.20 36.72 18.23
CA GLY A 253 65.57 36.35 18.51
C GLY A 253 66.43 37.61 18.45
N LYS A 254 66.78 38.16 19.62
CA LYS A 254 68.05 38.81 20.01
C LYS A 254 68.40 40.25 19.55
N ARG A 255 69.08 40.91 20.51
CA ARG A 255 69.97 42.10 20.49
C ARG A 255 69.27 43.43 20.75
N ARG A 256 69.76 44.30 21.63
CA ARG A 256 71.12 44.46 22.17
C ARG A 256 71.07 45.13 23.55
#